data_AF-A0A7C5Y499-F1
#
_entry.id   AF-A0A7C5Y499-F1
#
_cell.length_a   1.000
_cell.length_b   1.000
_cell.length_c   1.000
_cell.angle_alpha   90.00
_cell.angle_beta   90.00
_cell.angle_gamma   90.00
#
_symmetry.space_group_name_H-M   'P 1'
#
loop_
_entity.id
_entity.type
_entity.pdbx_description
1 polymer ?
#
loop_
_entity_poly.entity_id
_entity_poly.type
_entity_poly.pdbx_seq_one_letter_code
_entity_poly.pdbx_strand_id
1 'polypeptide(L)'
;MKKVLWILVFVIFLSLFTEGTTFAAKKKEVVNIKAIYELDNWIGANYELFLKEYKLKMPKKINLNFASSTSEFFTLANVKVDLGAITIQGVIVISGDKVTPNNRVAILKELIRVTLEDNKKGKDADKIINDFFKKYGIK
;
A
#
# COMPACT_ATOMS: atom_id res chain seq x y z
N MET A 1 -19.38 44.02 23.07
CA MET A 1 -18.30 43.03 23.26
C MET A 1 -18.84 41.60 23.28
N LYS A 2 -19.51 41.12 22.21
CA LYS A 2 -20.08 39.76 22.13
C LYS A 2 -19.41 38.86 21.06
N LYS A 3 -18.48 39.42 20.27
CA LYS A 3 -17.81 38.72 19.16
C LYS A 3 -16.50 38.02 19.56
N VAL A 4 -15.93 38.38 20.71
CA VAL A 4 -14.63 37.81 21.17
C VAL A 4 -14.83 36.47 21.89
N LEU A 5 -15.98 36.28 22.56
CA LEU A 5 -16.25 35.07 23.34
C LEU A 5 -16.47 33.82 22.47
N TRP A 6 -17.03 33.99 21.26
CA TRP A 6 -17.25 32.87 20.32
C TRP A 6 -15.95 32.35 19.68
N ILE A 7 -14.93 33.19 19.58
CA ILE A 7 -13.64 32.79 18.99
C ILE A 7 -12.86 31.93 19.98
N LEU A 8 -12.94 32.22 21.28
CA LEU A 8 -12.24 31.42 22.30
C LEU A 8 -12.83 30.02 22.47
N VAL A 9 -14.15 29.85 22.34
CA VAL A 9 -14.79 28.53 22.45
C VAL A 9 -14.46 27.65 21.25
N PHE A 10 -14.32 28.22 20.05
CA PHE A 10 -13.97 27.46 18.84
C PHE A 10 -12.51 26.96 18.86
N VAL A 11 -11.58 27.75 19.43
CA VAL A 11 -10.16 27.37 19.54
C VAL A 11 -9.94 26.24 20.57
N ILE A 12 -10.76 26.20 21.63
CA ILE A 12 -10.71 25.13 22.64
C ILE A 12 -11.36 23.83 22.13
N PHE A 13 -12.38 23.92 21.27
CA PHE A 13 -12.98 22.72 20.66
C PHE A 13 -12.06 22.09 19.60
N LEU A 14 -11.28 22.89 18.85
CA LEU A 14 -10.34 22.37 17.84
C LEU A 14 -9.11 21.66 18.43
N SER A 15 -8.70 22.05 19.64
CA SER A 15 -7.54 21.45 20.33
C SER A 15 -7.86 20.09 20.98
N LEU A 16 -9.15 19.74 21.11
CA LEU A 16 -9.58 18.43 21.64
C LEU A 16 -9.73 17.33 20.55
N PHE A 17 -9.57 17.66 19.27
CA PHE A 17 -9.67 16.69 18.15
C PHE A 17 -8.35 16.40 17.42
N THR A 18 -7.23 16.82 17.99
CA THR A 18 -5.90 16.50 17.41
C THR A 18 -4.99 15.79 18.40
N GLU A 19 -5.51 14.77 19.09
CA GLU A 19 -4.72 13.54 19.24
C GLU A 19 -4.69 12.81 17.89
N GLY A 20 -4.16 13.51 16.89
CA GLY A 20 -3.65 12.88 15.70
C GLY A 20 -2.45 12.10 16.19
N THR A 21 -2.68 10.83 16.51
CA THR A 21 -1.65 9.79 16.41
C THR A 21 -0.95 10.06 15.08
N THR A 22 0.20 10.72 15.16
CA THR A 22 1.02 11.03 14.01
C THR A 22 1.65 9.69 13.64
N PHE A 23 0.87 8.88 12.95
CA PHE A 23 1.27 7.61 12.39
C PHE A 23 2.46 7.89 11.50
N ALA A 24 3.66 7.61 12.00
CA ALA A 24 4.92 7.76 11.31
C ALA A 24 5.09 6.68 10.22
N ALA A 25 4.01 6.30 9.54
CA ALA A 25 4.06 5.41 8.41
C ALA A 25 4.90 6.09 7.32
N LYS A 26 6.08 5.56 7.03
CA LYS A 26 6.90 6.04 5.93
C LYS A 26 6.10 5.84 4.64
N LYS A 27 5.57 6.94 4.08
CA LYS A 27 4.87 6.92 2.80
C LYS A 27 5.92 6.90 1.70
N LYS A 28 5.80 5.97 0.75
CA LYS A 28 6.63 5.94 -0.46
C LYS A 28 5.73 6.00 -1.68
N GLU A 29 6.08 6.88 -2.60
CA GLU A 29 5.41 6.98 -3.89
C GLU A 29 6.24 6.25 -4.94
N VAL A 30 5.60 5.34 -5.66
CA VAL A 30 6.22 4.57 -6.74
C VAL A 30 5.63 5.05 -8.06
N VAL A 31 6.47 5.74 -8.84
CA VAL A 31 6.08 6.35 -10.13
C VAL A 31 6.72 5.65 -11.33
N ASN A 32 7.66 4.74 -11.09
CA ASN A 32 8.36 3.99 -12.13
C ASN A 32 8.86 2.63 -11.61
N ILE A 33 9.25 1.75 -12.53
CA ILE A 33 9.74 0.41 -12.19
C ILE A 33 11.02 0.46 -11.35
N LYS A 34 11.88 1.47 -11.57
CA LYS A 34 13.12 1.67 -10.81
C LYS A 34 12.85 1.83 -9.32
N ALA A 35 11.79 2.55 -8.93
CA ALA A 35 11.39 2.71 -7.53
C ALA A 35 10.93 1.40 -6.86
N ILE A 36 10.45 0.41 -7.66
CA ILE A 36 10.17 -0.95 -7.18
C ILE A 36 11.49 -1.70 -6.96
N TYR A 37 12.45 -1.61 -7.88
CA TYR A 37 13.79 -2.20 -7.70
C TYR A 37 14.52 -1.63 -6.48
N GLU A 38 14.41 -0.32 -6.24
CA GLU A 38 14.93 0.34 -5.03
C GLU A 38 14.21 -0.08 -3.75
N LEU A 39 12.99 -0.63 -3.86
CA LEU A 39 12.25 -1.16 -2.73
C LEU A 39 12.70 -2.58 -2.41
N ASP A 40 12.81 -3.44 -3.42
CA ASP A 40 13.40 -4.77 -3.35
C ASP A 40 13.66 -5.33 -4.76
N ASN A 41 14.85 -5.90 -4.98
CA ASN A 41 15.25 -6.41 -6.29
C ASN A 41 14.40 -7.61 -6.76
N TRP A 42 14.02 -8.51 -5.84
CA TRP A 42 13.22 -9.68 -6.18
C TRP A 42 11.80 -9.26 -6.56
N ILE A 43 11.20 -8.30 -5.84
CA ILE A 43 9.90 -7.73 -6.19
C ILE A 43 9.98 -7.04 -7.56
N GLY A 44 11.01 -6.21 -7.79
CA GLY A 44 11.22 -5.51 -9.05
C GLY A 44 11.29 -6.45 -10.25
N ALA A 45 12.10 -7.50 -10.16
CA ALA A 45 12.28 -8.47 -11.24
C ALA A 45 10.98 -9.23 -11.57
N ASN A 46 10.26 -9.72 -10.55
CA ASN A 46 9.01 -10.46 -10.77
C ASN A 46 7.88 -9.56 -11.27
N TYR A 47 7.81 -8.32 -10.78
CA TYR A 47 6.80 -7.37 -11.24
C TYR A 47 7.05 -6.92 -12.69
N GLU A 48 8.31 -6.68 -13.08
CA GLU A 48 8.65 -6.38 -14.47
C GLU A 48 8.34 -7.55 -15.41
N LEU A 49 8.64 -8.78 -14.98
CA LEU A 49 8.30 -9.99 -15.71
C LEU A 49 6.77 -10.09 -15.94
N PHE A 50 5.97 -9.87 -14.89
CA PHE A 50 4.53 -9.84 -14.98
C PHE A 50 4.02 -8.81 -16.00
N LEU A 51 4.53 -7.57 -15.94
CA LEU A 51 4.14 -6.51 -16.89
C LEU A 51 4.41 -6.91 -18.34
N LYS A 52 5.57 -7.52 -18.62
CA LYS A 52 5.98 -7.98 -19.95
C LYS A 52 5.09 -9.10 -20.46
N GLU A 53 4.83 -10.12 -19.64
CA GLU A 53 4.06 -11.29 -20.04
C GLU A 53 2.60 -10.95 -20.38
N TYR A 54 1.97 -10.13 -19.53
CA TYR A 54 0.56 -9.76 -19.71
C TYR A 54 0.37 -8.51 -20.60
N LYS A 55 1.47 -7.97 -21.15
CA LYS A 55 1.52 -6.76 -21.98
C LYS A 55 0.80 -5.58 -21.31
N LEU A 56 1.06 -5.38 -20.02
CA LEU A 56 0.41 -4.36 -19.20
C LEU A 56 1.29 -3.12 -19.07
N LYS A 57 0.64 -1.98 -18.86
CA LYS A 57 1.34 -0.74 -18.47
C LYS A 57 1.35 -0.65 -16.95
N MET A 58 2.49 -0.25 -16.40
CA MET A 58 2.56 0.09 -14.98
C MET A 58 1.60 1.25 -14.68
N PRO A 59 0.91 1.24 -13.52
CA PRO A 59 0.14 2.40 -13.07
C PRO A 59 1.00 3.65 -13.02
N LYS A 60 0.41 4.81 -13.32
CA LYS A 60 1.12 6.10 -13.26
C LYS A 60 1.71 6.38 -11.88
N LYS A 61 1.04 5.89 -10.84
CA LYS A 61 1.38 6.11 -9.44
C LYS A 61 0.85 4.96 -8.59
N ILE A 62 1.69 4.45 -7.71
CA ILE A 62 1.32 3.50 -6.67
C ILE A 62 1.79 4.08 -5.33
N ASN A 63 0.88 4.22 -4.37
CA ASN A 63 1.20 4.71 -3.03
C ASN A 63 1.45 3.52 -2.11
N LEU A 64 2.55 3.57 -1.36
CA LEU A 64 2.91 2.58 -0.35
C LEU A 64 2.94 3.23 1.03
N ASN A 65 2.35 2.59 2.02
CA ASN A 65 2.45 2.97 3.43
C ASN A 65 3.10 1.84 4.22
N PHE A 66 4.25 2.11 4.84
CA PHE A 66 4.93 1.16 5.71
C PHE A 66 4.48 1.35 7.15
N ALA A 67 3.85 0.33 7.74
CA ALA A 67 3.42 0.37 9.13
C ALA A 67 4.58 -0.01 10.06
N SER A 68 4.92 0.85 11.03
CA SER A 68 6.05 0.64 11.94
C SER A 68 5.80 -0.45 12.99
N SER A 69 4.55 -0.90 13.14
CA SER A 69 4.16 -1.99 14.03
C SER A 69 2.96 -2.77 13.49
N THR A 70 2.74 -3.99 13.99
CA THR A 70 1.55 -4.78 13.67
C THR A 70 0.25 -4.07 14.09
N SER A 71 0.26 -3.35 15.22
CA SER A 71 -0.91 -2.56 15.66
C SER A 71 -1.21 -1.43 14.66
N GLU A 72 -0.18 -0.72 14.20
CA GLU A 72 -0.34 0.33 13.18
C GLU A 72 -0.81 -0.28 11.86
N PHE A 73 -0.29 -1.46 11.47
CA PHE A 73 -0.77 -2.17 10.30
C PHE A 73 -2.27 -2.46 10.43
N PHE A 74 -2.74 -2.98 11.56
CA PHE A 74 -4.17 -3.23 11.76
C PHE A 74 -5.03 -1.96 11.73
N THR A 75 -4.54 -0.86 12.27
CA THR A 75 -5.22 0.44 12.21
C THR A 75 -5.31 0.98 10.78
N LEU A 76 -4.21 0.96 10.03
CA LEU A 76 -4.17 1.41 8.63
C LEU A 76 -4.93 0.46 7.70
N ALA A 77 -4.86 -0.84 7.99
CA ALA A 77 -5.47 -1.88 7.19
C ALA A 77 -6.97 -2.02 7.45
N ASN A 78 -7.45 -1.57 8.60
CA ASN A 78 -8.79 -1.89 9.12
C ASN A 78 -9.05 -3.41 9.14
N VAL A 79 -8.03 -4.21 9.45
CA VAL A 79 -8.10 -5.69 9.56
C VAL A 79 -7.30 -6.14 10.78
N LYS A 80 -7.75 -7.20 11.47
CA LYS A 80 -7.04 -7.77 12.65
C LYS A 80 -6.12 -8.95 12.32
N VAL A 81 -5.81 -9.17 11.04
CA VAL A 81 -4.98 -10.29 10.56
C VAL A 81 -3.74 -9.72 9.88
N ASP A 82 -2.57 -10.25 10.21
CA ASP A 82 -1.33 -9.85 9.55
C ASP A 82 -1.20 -10.57 8.21
N LEU A 83 -1.39 -9.81 7.12
CA LEU A 83 -1.34 -10.31 5.74
C LEU A 83 -0.01 -9.98 5.06
N GLY A 84 0.94 -9.33 5.75
CA GLY A 84 2.18 -8.84 5.15
C GLY A 84 2.00 -7.56 4.32
N ALA A 85 0.98 -7.49 3.45
CA ALA A 85 0.56 -6.28 2.76
C ALA A 85 -0.91 -6.39 2.28
N ILE A 86 -1.58 -5.24 2.11
CA ILE A 86 -2.95 -5.15 1.60
C ILE A 86 -3.20 -3.83 0.88
N THR A 87 -3.97 -3.85 -0.21
CA THR A 87 -4.43 -2.62 -0.88
C THR A 87 -5.74 -2.10 -0.29
N ILE A 88 -5.77 -0.83 0.09
CA ILE A 88 -6.96 -0.13 0.59
C ILE A 88 -7.07 1.21 -0.12
N GLN A 89 -8.19 1.43 -0.81
CA GLN A 89 -8.46 2.68 -1.54
C GLN A 89 -7.30 3.09 -2.48
N GLY A 90 -6.66 2.10 -3.13
CA GLY A 90 -5.53 2.33 -4.05
C GLY A 90 -4.18 2.59 -3.36
N VAL A 91 -4.07 2.41 -2.04
CA VAL A 91 -2.81 2.48 -1.28
C VAL A 91 -2.44 1.09 -0.80
N ILE A 92 -1.22 0.64 -1.06
CA ILE A 92 -0.71 -0.62 -0.53
C ILE A 92 -0.12 -0.35 0.86
N VAL A 93 -0.77 -0.88 1.89
CA VAL A 93 -0.29 -0.87 3.27
C VAL A 93 0.57 -2.10 3.50
N ILE A 94 1.77 -1.94 4.05
CA ILE A 94 2.77 -2.99 4.26
C ILE A 94 2.96 -3.18 5.76
N SER A 95 2.90 -4.43 6.22
CA SER A 95 3.19 -4.83 7.60
C SER A 95 4.70 -4.79 7.81
N GLY A 96 5.16 -3.79 8.57
CA GLY A 96 6.56 -3.53 8.83
C GLY A 96 7.05 -2.20 8.27
N ASP A 97 8.08 -1.65 8.90
CA ASP A 97 8.76 -0.40 8.51
C ASP A 97 9.67 -0.56 7.29
N LYS A 98 9.83 -1.80 6.82
CA LYS A 98 10.67 -2.20 5.69
C LYS A 98 10.13 -3.46 5.01
N VAL A 99 10.67 -3.74 3.82
CA VAL A 99 10.45 -5.00 3.13
C VAL A 99 11.21 -6.11 3.86
N THR A 100 10.55 -7.22 4.09
CA THR A 100 11.11 -8.42 4.72
C THR A 100 10.81 -9.64 3.84
N PRO A 101 11.55 -10.75 4.01
CA PRO A 101 11.23 -12.00 3.33
C PRO A 101 9.79 -12.47 3.56
N ASN A 102 9.19 -12.10 4.70
CA ASN A 102 7.84 -12.50 5.09
C ASN A 102 6.74 -11.70 4.39
N ASN A 103 6.99 -10.44 3.99
CA ASN A 103 5.98 -9.59 3.36
C ASN A 103 6.19 -9.40 1.84
N ARG A 104 7.34 -9.80 1.28
CA ARG A 104 7.67 -9.58 -0.15
C ARG A 104 6.63 -10.13 -1.13
N VAL A 105 6.08 -11.31 -0.84
CA VAL A 105 5.10 -11.99 -1.71
C VAL A 105 3.77 -11.25 -1.67
N ALA A 106 3.35 -10.80 -0.49
CA ALA A 106 2.15 -10.00 -0.32
C ALA A 106 2.29 -8.64 -1.05
N ILE A 107 3.43 -7.98 -0.95
CA ILE A 107 3.70 -6.73 -1.67
C ILE A 107 3.60 -6.95 -3.18
N LEU A 108 4.25 -8.00 -3.72
CA LEU A 108 4.18 -8.33 -5.15
C LEU A 108 2.74 -8.61 -5.59
N LYS A 109 1.98 -9.36 -4.80
CA LYS A 109 0.57 -9.66 -5.06
C LYS A 109 -0.27 -8.39 -5.17
N GLU A 110 -0.13 -7.47 -4.21
CA GLU A 110 -0.88 -6.21 -4.21
C GLU A 110 -0.45 -5.27 -5.35
N LEU A 111 0.85 -5.21 -5.68
CA LEU A 111 1.35 -4.47 -6.86
C LEU A 111 0.70 -4.97 -8.15
N ILE A 112 0.64 -6.28 -8.33
CA ILE A 112 -0.01 -6.90 -9.49
C ILE A 112 -1.51 -6.59 -9.50
N ARG A 113 -2.18 -6.69 -8.35
CA ARG A 113 -3.63 -6.41 -8.24
C ARG A 113 -3.94 -4.98 -8.66
N VAL A 114 -3.28 -3.99 -8.07
CA VAL A 114 -3.45 -2.57 -8.43
C VAL A 114 -3.19 -2.34 -9.92
N THR A 115 -2.19 -3.02 -10.48
CA THR A 115 -1.88 -2.94 -11.92
C THR A 115 -3.00 -3.48 -12.78
N LEU A 116 -3.57 -4.64 -12.41
CA LEU A 116 -4.67 -5.24 -13.16
C LEU A 116 -5.93 -4.37 -13.07
N GLU A 117 -6.20 -3.77 -11.93
CA GLU A 117 -7.30 -2.81 -11.74
C GLU A 117 -7.14 -1.59 -12.65
N ASP A 118 -5.98 -0.94 -12.64
CA ASP A 118 -5.69 0.24 -13.49
C ASP A 118 -5.76 -0.09 -14.99
N ASN A 119 -5.39 -1.31 -15.37
CA ASN A 119 -5.49 -1.80 -16.76
C ASN A 119 -6.88 -2.39 -17.11
N LYS A 120 -7.91 -2.16 -16.29
CA LYS A 120 -9.29 -2.64 -16.49
C LYS A 120 -9.44 -4.17 -16.57
N LYS A 121 -8.51 -4.92 -15.99
CA LYS A 121 -8.51 -6.38 -15.85
C LYS A 121 -8.80 -6.83 -14.41
N GLY A 122 -9.34 -5.95 -13.57
CA GLY A 122 -9.58 -6.22 -12.14
C GLY A 122 -10.53 -7.39 -11.85
N LYS A 123 -11.50 -7.69 -12.73
CA LYS A 123 -12.48 -8.77 -12.51
C LYS A 123 -11.84 -10.16 -12.38
N ASP A 124 -10.74 -10.40 -13.09
CA ASP A 124 -10.02 -11.68 -13.09
C ASP A 124 -8.70 -11.59 -12.31
N ALA A 125 -8.52 -10.58 -11.47
CA ALA A 125 -7.23 -10.26 -10.86
C ALA A 125 -6.65 -11.43 -10.06
N ASP A 126 -7.44 -12.03 -9.17
CA ASP A 126 -6.97 -13.14 -8.33
C ASP A 126 -6.62 -14.39 -9.15
N LYS A 127 -7.38 -14.67 -10.21
CA LYS A 127 -7.06 -15.79 -11.12
C LYS A 127 -5.74 -15.55 -11.84
N ILE A 128 -5.56 -14.37 -12.41
CA ILE A 128 -4.33 -13.99 -13.13
C ILE A 128 -3.11 -14.04 -12.19
N ILE A 129 -3.24 -13.51 -10.98
CA ILE A 129 -2.19 -13.54 -9.95
C ILE A 129 -1.82 -14.98 -9.61
N ASN A 130 -2.81 -15.83 -9.33
CA ASN A 130 -2.58 -17.22 -8.94
C ASN A 130 -1.93 -18.02 -10.08
N ASP A 131 -2.38 -17.83 -11.31
CA ASP A 131 -1.81 -18.49 -12.49
C ASP A 131 -0.34 -18.06 -12.69
N PHE A 132 -0.04 -16.76 -12.55
CA PHE A 132 1.32 -16.24 -12.61
C PHE A 132 2.21 -16.82 -11.48
N PHE A 133 1.74 -16.80 -10.23
CA PHE A 133 2.51 -17.29 -9.08
C PHE A 133 2.78 -18.79 -9.20
N LYS A 134 1.77 -19.57 -9.62
CA LYS A 134 1.92 -21.00 -9.87
C LYS A 134 2.92 -21.28 -10.99
N LYS A 135 2.86 -20.54 -12.10
CA LYS A 135 3.76 -20.71 -13.25
C LYS A 135 5.23 -20.46 -12.89
N TYR A 136 5.50 -19.46 -12.04
CA TYR A 136 6.86 -19.06 -11.67
C TYR A 136 7.32 -19.59 -10.30
N GLY A 137 6.52 -20.44 -9.64
CA GLY A 137 6.88 -21.04 -8.36
C GLY A 137 7.01 -20.03 -7.21
N ILE A 138 6.26 -18.93 -7.27
CA ILE A 138 6.23 -17.88 -6.24
C ILE A 138 5.36 -18.38 -5.08
N LYS A 139 5.95 -18.47 -3.89
CA LYS A 139 5.30 -18.93 -2.65
C LYS A 139 5.58 -17.95 -1.51
#